data_AF-A0A965G9A1-F1
#
_entry.id   AF-A0A965G9A1-F1
#
_cell.length_a   1.000
_cell.length_b   1.000
_cell.length_c   1.000
_cell.angle_alpha   90.00
_cell.angle_beta   90.00
_cell.angle_gamma   90.00
#
_symmetry.space_group_name_H-M   'P 1'
#
loop_
_entity.id
_entity.type
_entity.pdbx_description
1 polymer ?
#
loop_
_entity_poly.entity_id
_entity_poly.type
_entity_poly.pdbx_seq_one_letter_code
_entity_poly.pdbx_strand_id
1 'polypeptide(L)'
;MVKQSSNLRHCAKCRNVEAVWMGPVMSVVMAVVLMLGLEVTVWADEDDDEKAEMKDFVAAVYRGQGQYNMAGSIATGEGGVIMKRGSVWLTPNGQYQKVGSVYLTPDGGVVTRAGSTFIDEDQVITKAGSTYTGGGQTTTTAGSVVLKPGWSTR
;
A
#
# COMPACT_ATOMS: atom_id res chain seq x y z
N MET A 1 -67.26 33.54 -46.50
CA MET A 1 -65.83 33.78 -46.81
C MET A 1 -65.19 34.43 -45.60
N VAL A 2 -64.45 33.69 -44.78
CA VAL A 2 -63.59 34.29 -43.74
C VAL A 2 -62.20 33.66 -43.92
N LYS A 3 -61.25 34.54 -44.28
CA LYS A 3 -59.86 34.24 -44.57
C LYS A 3 -59.14 34.06 -43.23
N GLN A 4 -58.64 32.86 -42.96
CA GLN A 4 -58.15 32.50 -41.63
C GLN A 4 -56.82 33.19 -41.28
N SER A 5 -56.87 33.71 -40.06
CA SER A 5 -55.83 34.42 -39.32
C SER A 5 -54.88 33.43 -38.62
N SER A 6 -53.70 33.98 -38.32
CA SER A 6 -52.70 33.59 -37.33
C SER A 6 -53.09 32.66 -36.16
N ASN A 7 -52.05 31.96 -35.67
CA ASN A 7 -51.96 31.02 -34.54
C ASN A 7 -52.47 29.60 -34.79
N LEU A 8 -51.59 28.60 -34.63
CA LEU A 8 -51.83 27.38 -33.84
C LEU A 8 -50.59 26.48 -33.83
N ARG A 9 -49.91 26.48 -32.67
CA ARG A 9 -49.31 25.35 -31.97
C ARG A 9 -49.09 24.09 -32.82
N HIS A 10 -47.81 23.81 -33.05
CA HIS A 10 -47.29 22.58 -33.62
C HIS A 10 -47.98 21.33 -33.04
N CYS A 11 -48.76 20.69 -33.91
CA CYS A 11 -49.00 19.26 -34.05
C CYS A 11 -48.88 18.38 -32.79
N ALA A 12 -49.95 18.32 -31.99
CA ALA A 12 -50.15 17.32 -30.96
C ALA A 12 -50.70 15.99 -31.53
N LYS A 13 -50.04 15.36 -32.52
CA LYS A 13 -50.29 13.94 -32.86
C LYS A 13 -49.29 13.37 -33.90
N CYS A 14 -48.06 13.10 -33.47
CA CYS A 14 -47.29 11.96 -33.99
C CYS A 14 -47.19 10.95 -32.86
N ARG A 15 -48.21 10.09 -32.76
CA ARG A 15 -48.29 9.00 -31.79
C ARG A 15 -48.27 7.71 -32.62
N ASN A 16 -47.09 7.13 -32.82
CA ASN A 16 -46.85 5.76 -33.28
C ASN A 16 -45.39 5.46 -32.89
N VAL A 17 -45.15 4.90 -31.70
CA VAL A 17 -45.08 3.46 -31.42
C VAL A 17 -43.76 2.88 -31.96
N GLU A 18 -42.71 3.01 -31.14
CA GLU A 18 -41.64 2.00 -30.94
C GLU A 18 -41.14 2.13 -29.49
N ALA A 19 -42.08 2.03 -28.55
CA ALA A 19 -41.84 2.01 -27.11
C ALA A 19 -42.17 0.62 -26.55
N VAL A 20 -41.59 -0.41 -27.13
CA VAL A 20 -41.56 -1.80 -26.64
C VAL A 20 -40.32 -2.36 -27.33
N TRP A 21 -39.19 -2.56 -26.66
CA TRP A 21 -38.61 -3.91 -26.47
C TRP A 21 -37.32 -3.87 -25.62
N MET A 22 -37.15 -2.90 -24.72
CA MET A 22 -36.11 -2.99 -23.65
C MET A 22 -36.77 -3.28 -22.31
N GLY A 23 -37.43 -4.43 -22.25
CA GLY A 23 -38.02 -4.96 -21.03
C GLY A 23 -36.97 -5.48 -20.02
N PRO A 24 -37.41 -6.28 -19.02
CA PRO A 24 -36.65 -6.64 -17.81
C PRO A 24 -35.30 -7.31 -18.07
N VAL A 25 -35.06 -7.80 -19.30
CA VAL A 25 -33.78 -8.32 -19.77
C VAL A 25 -32.63 -7.32 -19.62
N MET A 26 -32.80 -6.03 -19.91
CA MET A 26 -31.70 -5.05 -19.71
C MET A 26 -31.44 -4.75 -18.23
N SER A 27 -32.48 -4.85 -17.40
CA SER A 27 -32.38 -4.66 -15.94
C SER A 27 -31.77 -5.90 -15.28
N VAL A 28 -32.08 -7.10 -15.76
CA VAL A 28 -31.44 -8.36 -15.37
C VAL A 28 -30.01 -8.41 -15.88
N VAL A 29 -29.70 -7.93 -17.10
CA VAL A 29 -28.32 -7.84 -17.60
C VAL A 29 -27.51 -6.84 -16.77
N MET A 30 -28.05 -5.67 -16.43
CA MET A 30 -27.38 -4.74 -15.52
C MET A 30 -27.23 -5.30 -14.10
N ALA A 31 -28.23 -6.01 -13.57
CA ALA A 31 -28.17 -6.66 -12.26
C ALA A 31 -27.19 -7.84 -12.25
N VAL A 32 -27.12 -8.61 -13.35
CA VAL A 32 -26.16 -9.70 -13.55
C VAL A 32 -24.75 -9.15 -13.76
N VAL A 33 -24.57 -8.02 -14.45
CA VAL A 33 -23.27 -7.32 -14.54
C VAL A 33 -22.86 -6.72 -13.21
N LEU A 34 -23.80 -6.22 -12.41
CA LEU A 34 -23.52 -5.74 -11.06
C LEU A 34 -23.25 -6.89 -10.07
N MET A 35 -23.93 -8.03 -10.20
CA MET A 35 -23.71 -9.23 -9.36
C MET A 35 -22.44 -9.99 -9.78
N LEU A 36 -22.11 -10.06 -11.07
CA LEU A 36 -20.88 -10.66 -11.62
C LEU A 36 -19.67 -9.71 -11.56
N GLY A 37 -19.91 -8.40 -11.51
CA GLY A 37 -18.87 -7.37 -11.33
C GLY A 37 -18.51 -7.11 -9.87
N LEU A 38 -19.22 -7.73 -8.92
CA LEU A 38 -18.99 -7.61 -7.47
C LEU A 38 -18.01 -8.65 -6.92
N GLU A 39 -17.39 -9.48 -7.76
CA GLU A 39 -16.34 -10.43 -7.35
C GLU A 39 -14.91 -9.91 -7.56
N VAL A 40 -14.70 -8.59 -7.63
CA VAL A 40 -13.38 -8.02 -7.28
C VAL A 40 -13.29 -7.92 -5.76
N THR A 41 -13.54 -9.03 -5.07
CA THR A 41 -13.25 -9.17 -3.65
C THR A 41 -11.75 -9.37 -3.50
N VAL A 42 -11.06 -8.28 -3.18
CA VAL A 42 -10.04 -8.19 -2.13
C VAL A 42 -8.92 -9.25 -2.21
N TRP A 43 -7.84 -8.91 -2.92
CA TRP A 43 -6.51 -9.49 -2.73
C TRP A 43 -5.59 -8.51 -1.97
N ALA A 44 -6.13 -7.72 -1.05
CA ALA A 44 -5.42 -6.57 -0.47
C ALA A 44 -4.84 -6.79 0.94
N ASP A 45 -5.20 -7.88 1.64
CA ASP A 45 -4.82 -8.03 3.06
C ASP A 45 -3.38 -8.55 3.27
N GLU A 46 -2.90 -9.51 2.47
CA GLU A 46 -1.59 -10.13 2.72
C GLU A 46 -0.41 -9.19 2.41
N ASP A 47 -0.59 -8.29 1.46
CA ASP A 47 0.45 -7.36 1.03
C ASP A 47 0.79 -6.33 2.11
N ASP A 48 -0.17 -5.95 2.95
CA ASP A 48 0.01 -4.84 3.88
C ASP A 48 0.78 -5.25 5.14
N ASP A 49 0.59 -6.49 5.60
CA ASP A 49 1.38 -7.07 6.69
C ASP A 49 2.85 -7.28 6.28
N GLU A 50 3.09 -7.76 5.06
CA GLU A 50 4.43 -7.94 4.52
C GLU A 50 5.17 -6.61 4.38
N LYS A 51 4.49 -5.57 3.85
CA LYS A 51 5.04 -4.21 3.74
C LYS A 51 5.32 -3.62 5.11
N ALA A 52 4.42 -3.82 6.09
CA ALA A 52 4.62 -3.33 7.44
C ALA A 52 5.85 -3.99 8.09
N GLU A 53 6.05 -5.29 7.90
CA GLU A 53 7.25 -5.97 8.39
C GLU A 53 8.53 -5.50 7.68
N MET A 54 8.49 -5.35 6.35
CA MET A 54 9.62 -4.84 5.58
C MET A 54 10.02 -3.45 6.06
N LYS A 55 9.03 -2.60 6.31
CA LYS A 55 9.20 -1.25 6.85
C LYS A 55 9.80 -1.26 8.25
N ASP A 56 9.30 -2.11 9.14
CA ASP A 56 9.81 -2.28 10.50
C ASP A 56 11.28 -2.74 10.47
N PHE A 57 11.61 -3.69 9.58
CA PHE A 57 12.97 -4.17 9.37
C PHE A 57 13.90 -3.06 8.90
N VAL A 58 13.55 -2.35 7.82
CA VAL A 58 14.40 -1.29 7.25
C VAL A 58 14.59 -0.14 8.24
N ALA A 59 13.55 0.22 9.00
CA ALA A 59 13.62 1.35 9.91
C ALA A 59 14.41 1.03 11.20
N ALA A 60 14.16 -0.13 11.81
CA ALA A 60 14.67 -0.44 13.15
C ALA A 60 15.81 -1.47 13.18
N VAL A 61 15.83 -2.45 12.27
CA VAL A 61 16.82 -3.55 12.31
C VAL A 61 17.99 -3.26 11.39
N TYR A 62 17.71 -2.79 10.17
CA TYR A 62 18.76 -2.55 9.19
C TYR A 62 19.60 -1.33 9.58
N ARG A 63 20.92 -1.55 9.64
CA ARG A 63 21.90 -0.54 10.05
C ARG A 63 22.34 0.42 8.95
N GLY A 64 21.91 0.20 7.70
CA GLY A 64 22.20 1.12 6.59
C GLY A 64 21.51 2.47 6.78
N GLN A 65 22.03 3.51 6.13
CA GLN A 65 21.50 4.87 6.15
C GLN A 65 20.97 5.27 4.78
N GLY A 66 20.17 6.33 4.75
CA GLY A 66 19.63 6.91 3.52
C GLY A 66 18.13 6.73 3.36
N GLN A 67 17.66 7.08 2.17
CA GLN A 67 16.26 6.92 1.79
C GLN A 67 16.04 5.59 1.07
N TYR A 68 15.02 4.85 1.47
CA TYR A 68 14.60 3.59 0.86
C TYR A 68 13.17 3.68 0.36
N ASN A 69 12.96 3.32 -0.90
CA ASN A 69 11.65 3.21 -1.52
C ASN A 69 11.25 1.73 -1.58
N MET A 70 10.12 1.39 -0.99
CA MET A 70 9.59 0.03 -0.87
C MET A 70 8.63 -0.28 -2.00
N ALA A 71 8.74 -1.49 -2.54
CA ALA A 71 7.85 -2.07 -3.54
C ALA A 71 7.61 -3.54 -3.15
N GLY A 72 6.55 -3.78 -2.39
CA GLY A 72 6.23 -5.10 -1.83
C GLY A 72 7.37 -5.62 -0.95
N SER A 73 7.94 -6.76 -1.31
CA SER A 73 9.03 -7.43 -0.59
C SER A 73 10.43 -6.89 -0.91
N ILE A 74 10.54 -5.79 -1.68
CA ILE A 74 11.83 -5.18 -2.09
C ILE A 74 11.87 -3.72 -1.62
N ALA A 75 13.03 -3.27 -1.13
CA ALA A 75 13.30 -1.86 -0.86
C ALA A 75 14.59 -1.43 -1.54
N THR A 76 14.55 -0.31 -2.26
CA THR A 76 15.69 0.22 -3.01
C THR A 76 16.02 1.61 -2.52
N GLY A 77 17.29 1.85 -2.20
CA GLY A 77 17.75 3.13 -1.70
C GLY A 77 19.21 3.40 -2.02
N GLU A 78 19.72 4.49 -1.44
CA GLU A 78 21.12 4.90 -1.57
C GLU A 78 22.08 3.85 -0.99
N GLY A 79 21.75 3.28 0.17
CA GLY A 79 22.51 2.18 0.76
C GLY A 79 22.15 0.81 0.16
N GLY A 80 21.76 0.77 -1.11
CA GLY A 80 21.53 -0.42 -1.94
C GLY A 80 20.13 -1.05 -1.88
N VAL A 81 20.04 -2.30 -2.35
CA VAL A 81 18.78 -3.03 -2.51
C VAL A 81 18.61 -4.07 -1.40
N ILE A 82 17.46 -4.06 -0.75
CA ILE A 82 17.04 -4.98 0.30
C ILE A 82 15.90 -5.83 -0.24
N MET A 83 16.00 -7.15 -0.09
CA MET A 83 14.97 -8.09 -0.54
C MET A 83 14.56 -9.02 0.59
N LYS A 84 13.26 -9.17 0.82
CA LYS A 84 12.68 -10.14 1.75
C LYS A 84 12.24 -11.39 0.98
N ARG A 85 12.58 -12.56 1.51
CA ARG A 85 12.04 -13.85 1.06
C ARG A 85 11.70 -14.69 2.30
N GLY A 86 10.41 -14.78 2.62
CA GLY A 86 9.95 -15.45 3.84
C GLY A 86 10.57 -14.80 5.08
N SER A 87 11.36 -15.57 5.82
CA SER A 87 12.04 -15.14 7.05
C SER A 87 13.50 -14.73 6.84
N VAL A 88 13.91 -14.43 5.61
CA VAL A 88 15.28 -14.03 5.28
C VAL A 88 15.26 -12.69 4.54
N TRP A 89 16.17 -11.79 4.92
CA TRP A 89 16.41 -10.51 4.25
C TRP A 89 17.81 -10.51 3.68
N LEU A 90 17.91 -10.24 2.39
CA LEU A 90 19.16 -10.02 1.69
C LEU A 90 19.39 -8.53 1.63
N THR A 91 20.50 -8.08 2.20
CA THR A 91 20.92 -6.68 2.18
C THR A 91 22.33 -6.58 1.60
N PRO A 92 22.77 -5.39 1.17
CA PRO A 92 24.15 -5.17 0.74
C PRO A 92 25.18 -5.45 1.84
N ASN A 93 24.76 -5.32 3.11
CA ASN A 93 25.60 -5.58 4.28
C ASN A 93 25.57 -7.05 4.74
N GLY A 94 24.90 -7.93 3.98
CA GLY A 94 24.80 -9.36 4.28
C GLY A 94 23.37 -9.84 4.49
N GLN A 95 23.26 -11.09 4.96
CA GLN A 95 21.99 -11.77 5.17
C GLN A 95 21.51 -11.60 6.61
N TYR A 96 20.24 -11.23 6.78
CA TYR A 96 19.55 -11.24 8.06
C TYR A 96 18.51 -12.36 8.06
N GLN A 97 18.29 -12.98 9.21
CA GLN A 97 17.30 -14.04 9.35
C GLN A 97 16.41 -13.78 10.56
N LYS A 98 15.09 -13.93 10.39
CA LYS A 98 14.13 -13.79 11.47
C LYS A 98 13.70 -15.16 11.97
N VAL A 99 13.70 -15.31 13.29
CA VAL A 99 13.20 -16.50 14.00
C VAL A 99 12.27 -16.01 15.10
N GLY A 100 10.96 -16.18 14.91
CA GLY A 100 9.95 -15.65 15.83
C GLY A 100 10.04 -14.13 15.89
N SER A 101 10.36 -13.58 17.06
CA SER A 101 10.51 -12.13 17.26
C SER A 101 11.95 -11.63 17.18
N VAL A 102 12.89 -12.48 16.79
CA VAL A 102 14.33 -12.19 16.81
C VAL A 102 14.87 -12.09 15.39
N TYR A 103 15.74 -11.12 15.14
CA TYR A 103 16.50 -10.95 13.90
C TYR A 103 17.96 -11.23 14.19
N LEU A 104 18.53 -12.18 13.46
CA LEU A 104 19.95 -12.49 13.42
C LEU A 104 20.61 -11.58 12.39
N THR A 105 21.66 -10.88 12.81
CA THR A 105 22.41 -9.97 11.96
C THR A 105 23.62 -10.70 11.34
N PRO A 106 24.12 -10.25 10.18
CA PRO A 106 25.22 -10.91 9.48
C PRO A 106 26.56 -10.90 10.25
N ASP A 107 26.72 -9.97 11.20
CA ASP A 107 27.85 -9.84 12.12
C ASP A 107 27.73 -10.74 13.37
N GLY A 108 26.67 -11.55 13.48
CA GLY A 108 26.44 -12.45 14.62
C GLY A 108 25.73 -11.81 15.81
N GLY A 109 25.29 -10.55 15.66
CA GLY A 109 24.44 -9.86 16.62
C GLY A 109 22.98 -10.28 16.54
N VAL A 110 22.19 -9.73 17.46
CA VAL A 110 20.79 -10.10 17.65
C VAL A 110 19.95 -8.85 17.92
N VAL A 111 18.87 -8.70 17.15
CA VAL A 111 17.85 -7.66 17.40
C VAL A 111 16.54 -8.32 17.77
N THR A 112 16.02 -8.05 18.97
CA THR A 112 14.76 -8.62 19.46
C THR A 112 13.63 -7.62 19.36
N ARG A 113 12.51 -8.03 18.79
CA ARG A 113 11.28 -7.24 18.71
C ARG A 113 10.33 -7.59 19.86
N ALA A 114 9.98 -6.61 20.67
CA ALA A 114 8.95 -6.69 21.70
C ALA A 114 7.84 -5.69 21.37
N GLY A 115 6.85 -6.14 20.60
CA GLY A 115 5.77 -5.28 20.11
C GLY A 115 6.29 -4.17 19.20
N SER A 116 6.21 -2.92 19.69
CA SER A 116 6.69 -1.72 19.00
C SER A 116 8.14 -1.36 19.32
N THR A 117 8.83 -2.14 20.14
CA THR A 117 10.21 -1.87 20.56
C THR A 117 11.17 -2.89 19.95
N PHE A 118 12.32 -2.42 19.50
CA PHE A 118 13.42 -3.19 18.93
C PHE A 118 14.63 -3.00 19.83
N ILE A 119 15.19 -4.10 20.31
CA ILE A 119 16.29 -4.11 21.26
C ILE A 119 17.48 -4.76 20.56
N ASP A 120 18.50 -3.96 20.32
CA ASP A 120 19.84 -4.36 19.87
C ASP A 120 20.78 -4.27 21.10
N GLU A 121 22.00 -4.78 20.97
CA GLU A 121 23.03 -4.67 22.00
C GLU A 121 23.42 -3.20 22.26
N ASP A 122 23.50 -2.39 21.19
CA ASP A 122 23.98 -1.01 21.27
C ASP A 122 22.87 0.03 21.47
N GLN A 123 21.62 -0.33 21.17
CA GLN A 123 20.52 0.63 21.11
C GLN A 123 19.14 0.00 21.31
N VAL A 124 18.23 0.81 21.81
CA VAL A 124 16.80 0.50 21.86
C VAL A 124 16.05 1.48 20.97
N ILE A 125 15.31 0.96 20.00
CA ILE A 125 14.49 1.72 19.06
C ILE A 125 13.03 1.47 19.35
N THR A 126 12.24 2.53 19.50
CA THR A 126 10.79 2.44 19.72
C THR A 126 10.03 3.04 18.54
N LYS A 127 9.03 2.31 18.07
CA LYS A 127 8.08 2.71 17.04
C LYS A 127 6.88 3.42 17.65
N ALA A 128 6.60 4.63 17.16
CA ALA A 128 5.40 5.39 17.46
C ALA A 128 4.76 5.83 16.13
N GLY A 129 3.71 5.12 15.71
CA GLY A 129 3.07 5.34 14.42
C GLY A 129 4.04 5.10 13.25
N SER A 130 4.38 6.19 12.54
CA SER A 130 5.29 6.17 11.39
C SER A 130 6.73 6.58 11.72
N THR A 131 7.05 6.79 13.00
CA THR A 131 8.36 7.25 13.47
C THR A 131 9.02 6.19 14.34
N TYR A 132 10.34 6.05 14.21
CA TYR A 132 11.20 5.15 14.97
C TYR A 132 12.31 5.98 15.60
N THR A 133 12.43 5.93 16.93
CA THR A 133 13.41 6.73 17.66
C THR A 133 14.23 5.83 18.57
N GLY A 134 15.56 5.99 18.51
CA GLY A 134 16.51 5.22 19.31
C GLY A 134 17.94 5.44 18.83
N GLY A 135 18.94 5.14 19.69
CA GLY A 135 20.36 5.20 19.31
C GLY A 135 20.85 6.55 18.78
N GLY A 136 20.22 7.65 19.21
CA GLY A 136 20.55 9.00 18.75
C GLY A 136 20.05 9.36 17.35
N GLN A 137 19.21 8.52 16.73
CA GLN A 137 18.63 8.75 15.41
C GLN A 137 17.10 8.66 15.45
N THR A 138 16.46 9.34 14.50
CA THR A 138 15.02 9.26 14.27
C THR A 138 14.76 8.91 12.82
N THR A 139 14.22 7.73 12.57
CA THR A 139 13.81 7.26 11.24
C THR A 139 12.32 7.52 11.09
N THR A 140 11.90 8.09 9.96
CA THR A 140 10.48 8.35 9.68
C THR A 140 10.08 7.66 8.40
N THR A 141 8.79 7.31 8.31
CA THR A 141 8.26 6.61 7.16
C THR A 141 7.02 7.31 6.62
N ALA A 142 6.91 7.37 5.30
CA ALA A 142 5.80 8.01 4.61
C ALA A 142 5.36 7.11 3.45
N GLY A 143 4.19 6.47 3.59
CA GLY A 143 3.72 5.46 2.64
C GLY A 143 4.75 4.36 2.43
N SER A 144 5.23 4.23 1.19
CA SER A 144 6.25 3.27 0.78
C SER A 144 7.70 3.75 0.98
N VAL A 145 7.94 4.91 1.59
CA VAL A 145 9.29 5.47 1.76
C VAL A 145 9.73 5.42 3.21
N VAL A 146 10.99 5.01 3.44
CA VAL A 146 11.70 5.09 4.73
C VAL A 146 12.82 6.12 4.61
N LEU A 147 12.86 7.06 5.55
CA LEU A 147 13.88 8.10 5.65
C LEU A 147 14.71 7.87 6.90
N LYS A 148 15.94 7.39 6.70
CA LYS A 148 16.89 7.13 7.79
C LYS A 148 18.05 8.13 7.69
N PRO A 149 18.01 9.23 8.46
CA PRO A 149 19.01 10.27 8.37
C PRO A 149 20.39 9.70 8.73
N GLY A 150 21.38 9.99 7.88
CA GLY A 150 22.78 9.74 8.21
C GLY A 150 23.29 10.75 9.23
N TRP A 151 24.25 10.34 10.05
CA TRP A 151 25.01 11.27 10.87
C TRP A 151 25.79 12.22 9.94
N SER A 152 25.52 13.50 10.05
CA SER A 152 26.38 14.56 9.50
C SER A 152 27.10 15.19 10.69
N THR A 153 28.39 14.87 10.86
CA THR A 153 29.31 15.78 11.55
C THR A 153 29.26 17.10 10.78
N ARG A 154 28.71 18.14 11.40
CA ARG A 154 28.90 19.53 10.95
C ARG A 154 30.17 20.09 11.55
#